data_AF-R1FQU1-F1
#
_entry.id   AF-R1FQU1-F1
#
_cell.length_a   1.000
_cell.length_b   1.000
_cell.length_c   1.000
_cell.angle_alpha   90.00
_cell.angle_beta   90.00
_cell.angle_gamma   90.00
#
_symmetry.space_group_name_H-M   'P 1'
#
loop_
_entity.id
_entity.type
_entity.pdbx_description
1 polymer ?
#
loop_
_entity_poly.entity_id
_entity_poly.type
_entity_poly.pdbx_seq_one_letter_code
_entity_poly.pdbx_strand_id
1 'polypeptide(L)'
;MSQHHLLHQHPALQRLLAVPPHTLGRPLSPTNVWIGTRGTVTSLHSDPSDNLLCQVAGYKYIRLYGLSETPKLHATTLRSKNTNSFGTSPVRVEADPLPTAHASAADAAYVETILAPGDMLFIPKSVWHYVRSLTTSVSVNYWF
;
A
#
# COMPACT_ATOMS: atom_id res chain seq x y z
N MET A 1 11.10 6.03 -1.16
CA MET A 1 9.97 6.59 -0.40
C MET A 1 10.38 6.75 1.05
N SER A 2 10.06 7.87 1.69
CA SER A 2 10.31 8.08 3.12
C SER A 2 9.00 7.94 3.88
N GLN A 3 8.88 6.88 4.68
CA GLN A 3 7.88 6.79 5.74
C GLN A 3 8.28 7.79 6.82
N HIS A 4 7.45 8.79 7.11
CA HIS A 4 7.79 9.88 8.01
C HIS A 4 6.69 10.08 9.05
N HIS A 5 7.07 10.21 10.33
CA HIS A 5 6.15 10.44 11.45
C HIS A 5 5.69 11.91 11.52
N LEU A 6 5.19 12.44 10.40
CA LEU A 6 4.81 13.85 10.24
C LEU A 6 3.80 14.31 11.31
N LEU A 7 2.88 13.43 11.72
CA LEU A 7 1.86 13.76 12.70
C LEU A 7 2.42 14.02 14.10
N HIS A 8 3.52 13.37 14.48
CA HIS A 8 4.20 13.62 15.76
C HIS A 8 4.88 14.99 15.77
N GLN A 9 5.37 15.46 14.63
CA GLN A 9 6.05 16.75 14.51
C GLN A 9 5.08 17.92 14.36
N HIS A 10 3.88 17.66 13.86
CA HIS A 10 2.86 18.69 13.64
C HIS A 10 1.51 18.28 14.26
N PRO A 11 1.32 18.46 15.58
CA PRO A 11 0.08 18.11 16.28
C PRO A 11 -1.18 18.79 15.73
N ALA A 12 -1.03 19.95 15.08
CA ALA A 12 -2.12 20.63 14.40
C ALA A 12 -2.69 19.79 13.24
N LEU A 13 -1.84 19.09 12.48
CA LEU A 13 -2.29 18.18 11.42
C LEU A 13 -2.95 16.94 11.99
N GLN A 14 -2.45 16.43 13.12
CA GLN A 14 -3.04 15.27 13.79
C GLN A 14 -4.50 15.53 14.21
N ARG A 15 -4.83 16.76 14.64
CA ARG A 15 -6.20 17.15 15.01
C ARG A 15 -7.17 17.20 13.83
N LEU A 16 -6.68 17.22 12.59
CA LEU A 16 -7.51 17.19 11.38
C LEU A 16 -7.89 15.77 10.97
N LEU A 17 -7.32 14.75 11.61
CA LEU A 17 -7.53 13.35 11.29
C LEU A 17 -8.33 12.69 12.41
N ALA A 18 -9.46 12.07 12.05
CA ALA A 18 -10.15 11.15 12.93
C ALA A 18 -9.53 9.75 12.81
N VAL A 19 -9.56 8.96 13.88
CA VAL A 19 -9.31 7.52 13.80
C VAL A 19 -10.55 6.87 13.20
N PRO A 20 -10.46 6.14 12.06
CA PRO A 20 -11.62 5.52 11.46
C PRO A 20 -12.27 4.52 12.42
N PRO A 21 -13.61 4.52 12.59
CA PRO A 21 -14.28 3.63 13.56
C PRO A 21 -13.95 2.15 13.37
N HIS A 22 -13.67 1.73 12.13
CA HIS A 22 -13.31 0.35 11.78
C HIS A 22 -11.98 -0.14 12.38
N THR A 23 -11.13 0.78 12.85
CA THR A 23 -9.84 0.44 13.48
C THR A 23 -9.89 0.53 15.01
N LEU A 24 -11.03 0.88 15.60
CA LEU A 24 -11.19 1.00 17.05
C LEU A 24 -11.12 -0.37 17.74
N GLY A 25 -10.53 -0.39 18.94
CA GLY A 25 -10.37 -1.62 19.74
C GLY A 25 -9.28 -2.56 19.24
N ARG A 26 -8.53 -2.19 18.20
CA ARG A 26 -7.41 -2.95 17.66
C ARG A 26 -6.07 -2.29 18.02
N PRO A 27 -4.96 -3.04 18.16
CA PRO A 27 -3.65 -2.46 18.43
C PRO A 27 -3.18 -1.63 17.23
N LEU A 28 -3.33 -0.31 17.30
CA LEU A 28 -2.92 0.57 16.22
C LEU A 28 -1.40 0.76 16.23
N SER A 29 -0.78 0.57 15.07
CA SER A 29 0.58 1.07 14.82
C SER A 29 0.55 2.58 14.54
N PRO A 30 1.69 3.28 14.61
CA PRO A 30 1.75 4.70 14.28
C PRO A 30 1.16 4.99 12.89
N THR A 31 0.22 5.93 12.83
CA THR A 31 -0.39 6.41 11.58
C THR A 31 0.65 7.08 10.70
N ASN A 32 0.73 6.72 9.42
CA ASN A 32 1.63 7.37 8.47
C ASN A 32 0.86 8.27 7.51
N VAL A 33 1.52 9.36 7.13
CA VAL A 33 1.06 10.29 6.08
C VAL A 33 1.95 10.12 4.86
N TRP A 34 1.33 9.95 3.71
CA TRP A 34 1.97 9.75 2.42
C TRP A 34 1.75 10.97 1.55
N ILE A 35 2.81 11.71 1.25
CA ILE A 35 2.78 12.88 0.36
C ILE A 35 3.69 12.59 -0.83
N GLY A 36 3.18 12.76 -2.04
CA GLY A 36 3.95 12.52 -3.26
C GLY A 36 3.43 13.31 -4.44
N THR A 37 4.29 13.54 -5.43
CA THR A 37 3.93 14.15 -6.71
C THR A 37 3.33 13.10 -7.66
N ARG A 38 2.75 13.58 -8.77
CA ARG A 38 2.30 12.71 -9.88
C ARG A 38 3.43 11.77 -10.30
N GLY A 39 3.11 10.48 -10.44
CA GLY A 39 4.06 9.45 -10.85
C GLY A 39 4.86 8.83 -9.70
N THR A 40 4.66 9.27 -8.45
CA THR A 40 5.26 8.58 -7.29
C THR A 40 4.76 7.14 -7.22
N VAL A 41 5.68 6.18 -7.14
CA VAL A 41 5.38 4.75 -7.11
C VAL A 41 5.81 4.13 -5.78
N THR A 42 4.90 3.35 -5.21
CA THR A 42 5.19 2.30 -4.23
C THR A 42 5.21 0.97 -4.96
N SER A 43 6.39 0.34 -5.04
CA SER A 43 6.55 -0.95 -5.71
C SER A 43 5.68 -2.04 -5.07
N LEU A 44 5.44 -3.13 -5.80
CA LEU A 44 4.61 -4.23 -5.35
C LEU A 44 5.19 -4.85 -4.06
N HIS A 45 4.39 -4.85 -2.99
CA HIS A 45 4.81 -5.32 -1.67
C HIS A 45 3.62 -5.85 -0.86
N SER A 46 3.90 -6.50 0.27
CA SER A 46 2.89 -6.95 1.22
C SER A 46 3.27 -6.53 2.64
N ASP A 47 2.29 -6.04 3.40
CA ASP A 47 2.46 -5.62 4.79
C ASP A 47 2.05 -6.73 5.77
N PRO A 48 2.66 -6.78 6.98
CA PRO A 48 2.34 -7.76 8.01
C PRO A 48 1.10 -7.44 8.85
N SER A 49 0.42 -6.32 8.56
CA SER A 49 -0.77 -5.83 9.29
C SER A 49 -1.92 -5.56 8.33
N ASP A 50 -3.13 -5.57 8.86
CA ASP A 50 -4.27 -5.03 8.13
C ASP A 50 -4.04 -3.52 7.93
N ASN A 51 -4.48 -2.98 6.80
CA ASN A 51 -4.28 -1.56 6.47
C ASN A 51 -5.59 -0.92 6.00
N LEU A 52 -5.88 0.27 6.50
CA LEU A 52 -6.91 1.14 5.94
C LEU A 52 -6.23 2.38 5.35
N LEU A 53 -6.20 2.46 4.02
CA LEU A 53 -5.62 3.58 3.28
C LEU A 53 -6.72 4.59 2.94
N CYS A 54 -6.66 5.76 3.55
CA CYS A 54 -7.60 6.85 3.35
C CYS A 54 -6.98 7.90 2.42
N GLN A 55 -7.66 8.24 1.33
CA GLN A 55 -7.19 9.24 0.38
C GLN A 55 -7.69 10.62 0.77
N VAL A 56 -6.78 11.56 1.03
CA VAL A 56 -7.13 12.91 1.49
C VAL A 56 -7.19 13.88 0.32
N ALA A 57 -6.21 13.83 -0.58
CA ALA A 57 -6.13 14.73 -1.73
C ALA A 57 -5.48 14.04 -2.93
N GLY A 58 -5.92 14.37 -4.14
CA GLY A 58 -5.45 13.74 -5.37
C GLY A 58 -5.90 12.29 -5.54
N TYR A 59 -5.37 11.62 -6.57
CA TYR A 59 -5.81 10.29 -6.99
C TYR A 59 -4.67 9.30 -7.00
N LYS A 60 -4.93 8.06 -6.59
CA LYS A 60 -3.98 6.95 -6.64
C LYS A 60 -4.56 5.78 -7.41
N TYR A 61 -3.79 5.25 -8.35
CA TYR A 61 -4.04 3.95 -8.93
C TYR A 61 -3.48 2.88 -8.01
N ILE A 62 -4.28 1.84 -7.73
CA ILE A 62 -3.94 0.75 -6.84
C ILE A 62 -4.27 -0.57 -7.52
N ARG A 63 -3.34 -1.52 -7.47
CA ARG A 63 -3.54 -2.90 -7.90
C ARG A 63 -3.27 -3.86 -6.74
N LEU A 64 -4.17 -4.82 -6.53
CA LEU A 64 -4.13 -5.79 -5.44
C LEU A 64 -4.05 -7.21 -5.99
N TYR A 65 -3.23 -8.05 -5.37
CA TYR A 65 -3.13 -9.49 -5.67
C TYR A 65 -3.35 -10.30 -4.39
N GLY A 66 -4.13 -11.36 -4.52
CA GLY A 66 -4.35 -12.30 -3.42
C GLY A 66 -3.06 -13.02 -3.02
N LEU A 67 -3.01 -13.53 -1.79
CA LEU A 67 -1.87 -14.30 -1.30
C LEU A 67 -1.59 -15.54 -2.16
N SER A 68 -2.62 -16.12 -2.79
CA SER A 68 -2.51 -17.25 -3.74
C SER A 68 -1.60 -16.95 -4.93
N GLU A 69 -1.47 -15.68 -5.31
CA GLU A 69 -0.67 -15.27 -6.46
C GLU A 69 0.82 -15.13 -6.15
N THR A 70 1.22 -15.20 -4.87
CA THR A 70 2.62 -15.04 -4.43
C THR A 70 3.65 -15.81 -5.28
N PRO A 71 3.42 -17.08 -5.69
CA PRO A 71 4.37 -17.82 -6.52
C PRO A 71 4.66 -17.17 -7.89
N LYS A 72 3.72 -16.38 -8.41
CA LYS A 72 3.85 -15.66 -9.70
C LYS A 72 4.46 -14.27 -9.56
N LEU A 73 4.52 -13.73 -8.33
CA LEU A 73 4.96 -12.36 -8.08
C LEU A 73 6.47 -12.24 -7.82
N HIS A 74 7.24 -13.33 -7.92
CA HIS A 74 8.70 -13.31 -7.70
C HIS A 74 9.10 -12.64 -6.37
N ALA A 75 8.28 -12.85 -5.35
CA ALA A 75 8.42 -12.23 -4.05
C ALA A 75 9.75 -12.59 -3.37
N THR A 76 10.42 -11.59 -2.83
CA THR A 76 11.52 -11.76 -1.88
C THR A 76 11.00 -11.44 -0.49
N THR A 77 10.97 -12.44 0.39
CA THR A 77 10.61 -12.26 1.80
C THR A 77 11.79 -11.68 2.56
N LEU A 78 11.67 -10.42 2.99
CA LEU A 78 12.59 -9.85 3.95
C LEU A 78 12.19 -10.39 5.33
N ARG A 79 12.87 -11.46 5.77
CA ARG A 79 12.76 -12.18 7.06
C ARG A 79 11.75 -13.34 7.06
N SER A 80 12.27 -14.54 6.87
CA SER A 80 11.56 -15.83 6.80
C SER A 80 11.20 -16.46 8.17
N LYS A 81 11.54 -15.83 9.31
CA LYS A 81 11.47 -16.49 10.64
C LYS A 81 10.42 -15.93 11.61
N ASN A 82 9.55 -15.02 11.19
CA ASN A 82 8.53 -14.41 12.06
C ASN A 82 7.28 -13.96 11.29
N THR A 83 6.12 -13.91 11.96
CA THR A 83 4.79 -13.56 11.40
C THR A 83 4.63 -12.08 10.96
N ASN A 84 5.73 -11.32 10.97
CA ASN A 84 5.82 -9.89 10.69
C ASN A 84 6.66 -9.58 9.43
N SER A 85 6.73 -10.52 8.48
CA SER A 85 7.52 -10.37 7.27
C SER A 85 6.92 -9.33 6.32
N PHE A 86 7.74 -8.37 5.89
CA PHE A 86 7.44 -7.55 4.72
C PHE A 86 7.87 -8.31 3.47
N GLY A 87 6.98 -8.41 2.50
CA GLY A 87 7.26 -8.98 1.19
C GLY A 87 7.52 -7.86 0.20
N THR A 88 8.55 -7.98 -0.63
CA THR A 88 8.76 -7.08 -1.78
C THR A 88 8.82 -7.90 -3.05
N SER A 89 8.33 -7.36 -4.16
CA SER A 89 8.40 -7.98 -5.47
C SER A 89 9.17 -7.07 -6.44
N PRO A 90 10.07 -7.64 -7.26
CA PRO A 90 10.74 -6.89 -8.32
C PRO A 90 9.85 -6.64 -9.54
N VAL A 91 8.66 -7.23 -9.58
CA VAL A 91 7.76 -7.17 -10.75
C VAL A 91 7.29 -5.73 -10.97
N ARG A 92 7.56 -5.22 -12.17
CA ARG A 92 7.04 -3.93 -12.64
C ARG A 92 5.65 -4.14 -13.24
N VAL A 93 4.63 -4.15 -12.39
CA VAL A 93 3.25 -4.58 -12.75
C VAL A 93 2.58 -3.78 -13.88
N GLU A 94 3.06 -2.58 -14.18
CA GLU A 94 2.56 -1.74 -15.28
C GLU A 94 3.46 -1.75 -16.53
N ALA A 95 4.49 -2.60 -16.58
CA ALA A 95 5.32 -2.75 -17.78
C ALA A 95 4.57 -3.60 -18.81
N ASP A 96 4.53 -3.11 -20.06
CA ASP A 96 3.95 -3.82 -21.20
C ASP A 96 4.93 -3.78 -22.40
N PRO A 97 5.49 -4.93 -22.83
CA PRO A 97 5.34 -6.25 -22.22
C PRO A 97 6.09 -6.37 -20.89
N LEU A 98 5.68 -7.31 -20.04
CA LEU A 98 6.44 -7.68 -18.86
C LEU A 98 7.84 -8.23 -19.25
N PRO A 99 8.90 -7.93 -18.49
CA PRO A 99 10.21 -8.53 -18.72
C PRO A 99 10.14 -10.06 -18.67
N THR A 100 10.88 -10.75 -19.54
CA THR A 100 10.88 -12.23 -19.62
C THR A 100 11.20 -12.91 -18.28
N ALA A 101 12.06 -12.29 -17.46
CA ALA A 101 12.39 -12.77 -16.12
C ALA A 101 11.20 -12.80 -15.13
N HIS A 102 10.10 -12.13 -15.48
CA HIS A 102 8.88 -12.00 -14.68
C HIS A 102 7.62 -12.41 -15.46
N ALA A 103 7.77 -13.25 -16.50
CA ALA A 103 6.68 -13.58 -17.41
C ALA A 103 5.48 -14.24 -16.70
N SER A 104 5.70 -15.05 -15.66
CA SER A 104 4.62 -15.69 -14.90
C SER A 104 3.72 -14.71 -14.14
N ALA A 105 4.18 -13.47 -13.92
CA ALA A 105 3.35 -12.42 -13.33
C ALA A 105 2.23 -11.94 -14.28
N ALA A 106 2.33 -12.23 -15.58
CA ALA A 106 1.24 -11.96 -16.54
C ALA A 106 -0.03 -12.76 -16.20
N ASP A 107 0.13 -13.96 -15.62
CA ASP A 107 -0.96 -14.87 -15.28
C ASP A 107 -1.49 -14.66 -13.85
N ALA A 108 -0.96 -13.67 -13.13
CA ALA A 108 -1.38 -13.39 -11.75
C ALA A 108 -2.71 -12.64 -11.75
N ALA A 109 -3.72 -13.21 -11.08
CA ALA A 109 -5.03 -12.57 -10.98
C ALA A 109 -4.98 -11.35 -10.05
N TYR A 110 -5.56 -10.23 -10.47
CA TYR A 110 -5.59 -9.01 -9.67
C TYR A 110 -6.93 -8.30 -9.78
N VAL A 111 -7.15 -7.40 -8.81
CA VAL A 111 -8.16 -6.35 -8.90
C VAL A 111 -7.46 -4.99 -8.84
N GLU A 112 -8.05 -3.98 -9.47
CA GLU A 112 -7.49 -2.64 -9.49
C GLU A 112 -8.57 -1.58 -9.33
N THR A 113 -8.16 -0.42 -8.82
CA THR A 113 -9.06 0.71 -8.59
C THR A 113 -8.30 2.03 -8.63
N ILE A 114 -9.04 3.12 -8.79
CA ILE A 114 -8.56 4.47 -8.57
C ILE A 114 -9.16 4.97 -7.26
N LEU A 115 -8.31 5.26 -6.29
CA LEU A 115 -8.69 5.83 -5.01
C LEU A 115 -8.76 7.35 -5.14
N ALA A 116 -9.96 7.92 -4.97
CA ALA A 116 -10.25 9.35 -5.06
C ALA A 116 -10.27 10.02 -3.66
N PRO A 117 -10.18 11.35 -3.57
CA PRO A 117 -10.30 12.05 -2.29
C PRO A 117 -11.61 11.70 -1.56
N GLY A 118 -11.52 11.31 -0.29
CA GLY A 118 -12.64 10.86 0.53
C GLY A 118 -12.81 9.35 0.59
N ASP A 119 -12.21 8.60 -0.35
CA ASP A 119 -12.29 7.14 -0.35
C ASP A 119 -11.38 6.51 0.71
N MET A 120 -11.78 5.32 1.16
CA MET A 120 -10.98 4.44 2.00
C MET A 120 -10.88 3.07 1.35
N LEU A 121 -9.65 2.52 1.30
CA LEU A 121 -9.40 1.17 0.83
C LEU A 121 -8.89 0.31 1.98
N PHE A 122 -9.64 -0.74 2.30
CA PHE A 122 -9.17 -1.79 3.19
C PHE A 122 -8.27 -2.76 2.42
N ILE A 123 -7.06 -2.96 2.91
CA ILE A 123 -6.07 -3.90 2.37
C ILE A 123 -5.80 -4.92 3.48
N PRO A 124 -6.30 -6.17 3.33
CA PRO A 124 -6.06 -7.21 4.31
C PRO A 124 -4.57 -7.53 4.47
N LYS A 125 -4.19 -7.99 5.65
CA LYS A 125 -2.83 -8.48 5.94
C LYS A 125 -2.32 -9.42 4.84
N SER A 126 -1.06 -9.24 4.47
CA SER A 126 -0.34 -10.02 3.46
C SER A 126 -0.86 -9.91 2.03
N VAL A 127 -1.90 -9.13 1.75
CA VAL A 127 -2.34 -8.85 0.38
C VAL A 127 -1.28 -7.99 -0.31
N TRP A 128 -0.86 -8.45 -1.49
CA TRP A 128 0.11 -7.75 -2.30
C TRP A 128 -0.53 -6.53 -2.93
N HIS A 129 0.12 -5.38 -2.84
CA HIS A 129 -0.41 -4.15 -3.38
C HIS A 129 0.67 -3.27 -4.02
N TYR A 130 0.29 -2.69 -5.15
CA TYR A 130 1.05 -1.71 -5.91
C TYR A 130 0.30 -0.39 -5.90
N VAL A 131 1.01 0.73 -5.75
CA VAL A 131 0.38 2.06 -5.68
C VAL A 131 1.15 3.05 -6.54
N ARG A 132 0.43 3.78 -7.40
CA ARG A 132 0.98 4.91 -8.15
C ARG A 132 0.11 6.15 -8.01
N SER A 133 0.72 7.27 -7.65
CA SER A 133 0.03 8.56 -7.61
C SER A 133 -0.28 9.05 -9.03
N LEU A 134 -1.56 9.20 -9.36
CA LEU A 134 -2.03 9.75 -10.63
C LEU A 134 -1.94 11.28 -10.67
N THR A 135 -1.95 11.93 -9.51
CA THR A 135 -1.74 13.38 -9.32
C THR A 135 -0.77 13.62 -8.18
N THR A 136 -0.41 14.86 -7.88
CA THR A 136 0.07 15.17 -6.53
C THR A 136 -0.98 14.72 -5.53
N SER A 137 -0.57 13.97 -4.50
CA SER A 137 -1.49 13.22 -3.66
C SER A 137 -1.07 13.21 -2.19
N VAL A 138 -2.08 13.22 -1.31
CA VAL A 138 -1.94 13.01 0.13
C VAL A 138 -2.83 11.85 0.56
N SER A 139 -2.28 10.89 1.30
CA SER A 139 -3.03 9.78 1.90
C SER A 139 -2.59 9.55 3.33
N VAL A 140 -3.46 8.94 4.12
CA VAL A 140 -3.17 8.52 5.49
C VAL A 140 -3.46 7.03 5.58
N ASN A 141 -2.57 6.27 6.21
CA ASN A 141 -2.82 4.85 6.42
C ASN A 141 -2.84 4.50 7.91
N TYR A 142 -3.70 3.55 8.26
CA TYR A 142 -3.87 3.02 9.61
C TYR A 142 -3.61 1.51 9.58
N TRP A 143 -2.52 1.07 10.22
CA TRP A 143 -2.22 -0.35 10.41
C TRP A 143 -2.73 -0.85 11.76
N PHE A 144 -3.38 -2.02 11.78
CA PHE A 144 -3.98 -2.62 12.98
C PHE A 144 -4.01 -4.15 12.96
#